data_AF-A0A520HV53-F1
#
_entry.id   AF-A0A520HV53-F1
#
_cell.length_a   1.000
_cell.length_b   1.000
_cell.length_c   1.000
_cell.angle_alpha   90.00
_cell.angle_beta   90.00
_cell.angle_gamma   90.00
#
_symmetry.space_group_name_H-M   'P 1'
#
loop_
_entity.id
_entity.type
_entity.pdbx_description
1 polymer ?
#
loop_
_entity_poly.entity_id
_entity_poly.type
_entity_poly.pdbx_seq_one_letter_code
_entity_poly.pdbx_strand_id
1 'polypeptide(L)'
;MSQEHLHNRIGTDRITSRQIDELVGLARGISADGTINQSEVEFLQKWLAANMAISDQPMIGKLYARINDILADGVADAEECADLLDTLNSFSSRDFELGEVMKATTLPLCDPAPTLGFAQRRYCFTGTFNFGDRKACETEVVARGGVCGSLTQKTNVLVIGMYATESWKHSAFGTKIVKAVDYRTAGIPITIVSEEHWARHLR
;
A
#
# COMPACT_ATOMS: atom_id res chain seq x y z
N MET A 1 -6.19 -30.76 -29.96
CA MET A 1 -5.60 -29.64 -29.19
C MET A 1 -4.81 -28.79 -30.18
N SER A 2 -5.43 -27.75 -30.72
CA SER A 2 -5.01 -27.06 -31.94
C SER A 2 -4.10 -25.86 -31.64
N GLN A 3 -3.16 -25.59 -32.55
CA GLN A 3 -2.10 -24.57 -32.49
C GLN A 3 -2.58 -23.10 -32.32
N GLU A 4 -3.88 -22.87 -32.29
CA GLU A 4 -4.52 -21.56 -32.17
C GLU A 4 -4.38 -20.95 -30.75
N HIS A 5 -4.35 -21.79 -29.71
CA HIS A 5 -4.19 -21.32 -28.32
C HIS A 5 -2.77 -20.86 -27.98
N LEU A 6 -1.76 -21.28 -28.75
CA LEU A 6 -0.36 -20.90 -28.52
C LEU A 6 -0.06 -19.52 -29.12
N HIS A 7 -0.63 -19.19 -30.28
CA HIS A 7 -0.47 -17.88 -30.91
C HIS A 7 -1.14 -16.75 -30.12
N ASN A 8 -2.30 -17.00 -29.49
CA ASN A 8 -3.01 -15.97 -28.75
C ASN A 8 -2.27 -15.58 -27.45
N ARG A 9 -1.66 -16.54 -26.75
CA ARG A 9 -0.85 -16.29 -25.54
C ARG A 9 0.40 -15.46 -25.83
N ILE A 10 1.09 -15.72 -26.94
CA ILE A 10 2.30 -14.96 -27.32
C ILE A 10 1.95 -13.52 -27.72
N GLY A 11 0.79 -13.30 -28.36
CA GLY A 11 0.28 -11.98 -28.67
C GLY A 11 -0.05 -11.16 -27.42
N THR A 12 -0.80 -11.74 -26.49
CA THR A 12 -1.17 -11.08 -25.21
C THR A 12 0.06 -10.78 -24.36
N ASP A 13 1.03 -11.69 -24.28
CA ASP A 13 2.26 -11.51 -23.50
C ASP A 13 3.12 -10.34 -24.04
N ARG A 14 3.26 -10.23 -25.39
CA ARG A 14 3.96 -9.11 -26.04
C ARG A 14 3.26 -7.77 -25.92
N ILE A 15 1.92 -7.76 -25.93
CA ILE A 15 1.15 -6.54 -25.71
C ILE A 15 1.33 -6.09 -24.26
N THR A 16 1.28 -7.03 -23.31
CA THR A 16 1.44 -6.77 -21.88
C THR A 16 2.84 -6.26 -21.53
N SER A 17 3.89 -6.86 -22.10
CA SER A 17 5.26 -6.39 -21.86
C SER A 17 5.47 -4.95 -22.35
N ARG A 18 4.91 -4.60 -23.50
CA ARG A 18 4.98 -3.24 -24.04
C ARG A 18 4.23 -2.23 -23.16
N GLN A 19 3.06 -2.58 -22.65
CA GLN A 19 2.31 -1.73 -21.72
C GLN A 19 3.07 -1.52 -20.41
N ILE A 20 3.74 -2.55 -19.91
CA ILE A 20 4.61 -2.42 -18.73
C ILE A 20 5.80 -1.50 -19.05
N ASP A 21 6.46 -1.66 -20.19
CA ASP A 21 7.56 -0.79 -20.60
C ASP A 21 7.10 0.67 -20.78
N GLU A 22 5.90 0.91 -21.32
CA GLU A 22 5.29 2.24 -21.44
C GLU A 22 4.93 2.83 -20.07
N LEU A 23 4.39 2.02 -19.15
CA LEU A 23 4.12 2.43 -17.76
C LEU A 23 5.41 2.75 -17.01
N VAL A 24 6.48 1.97 -17.20
CA VAL A 24 7.80 2.23 -16.64
C VAL A 24 8.39 3.51 -17.21
N GLY A 25 8.21 3.76 -18.52
CA GLY A 25 8.63 5.00 -19.16
C GLY A 25 7.87 6.22 -18.62
N LEU A 26 6.56 6.10 -18.45
CA LEU A 26 5.71 7.13 -17.86
C LEU A 26 6.07 7.40 -16.40
N ALA A 27 6.22 6.34 -15.61
CA ALA A 27 6.67 6.41 -14.23
C ALA A 27 8.00 7.16 -14.12
N ARG A 28 8.99 6.82 -14.95
CA ARG A 28 10.28 7.52 -14.97
C ARG A 28 10.18 8.98 -15.41
N GLY A 29 9.28 9.29 -16.36
CA GLY A 29 9.05 10.64 -16.83
C GLY A 29 8.40 11.53 -15.76
N ILE A 30 7.39 11.01 -15.07
CA ILE A 30 6.69 11.69 -13.97
C ILE A 30 7.59 11.79 -12.74
N SER A 31 8.40 10.77 -12.45
CA SER A 31 9.35 10.78 -11.33
C SER A 31 10.62 11.60 -11.58
N ALA A 32 10.84 12.12 -12.79
CA ALA A 32 12.11 12.72 -13.19
C ALA A 32 12.47 14.00 -12.42
N ASP A 33 11.45 14.77 -12.02
CA ASP A 33 11.60 16.00 -11.24
C ASP A 33 11.55 15.75 -9.72
N GLY A 34 11.24 14.53 -9.30
CA GLY A 34 11.13 14.11 -7.90
C GLY A 34 9.85 14.56 -7.20
N THR A 35 8.86 15.10 -7.91
CA THR A 35 7.60 15.58 -7.32
C THR A 35 6.42 15.32 -8.25
N ILE A 36 5.43 14.56 -7.77
CA ILE A 36 4.19 14.37 -8.50
C ILE A 36 3.20 15.48 -8.15
N ASN A 37 2.48 15.98 -9.15
CA ASN A 37 1.39 16.93 -8.97
C ASN A 37 0.03 16.36 -9.40
N GLN A 38 -1.06 17.03 -8.99
CA GLN A 38 -2.45 16.65 -9.30
C GLN A 38 -2.67 16.28 -10.78
N SER A 39 -2.11 17.07 -11.71
CA SER A 39 -2.33 16.85 -13.14
C SER A 39 -1.66 15.57 -13.63
N GLU A 40 -0.53 15.19 -13.04
CA GLU A 40 0.19 13.95 -13.34
C GLU A 40 -0.52 12.73 -12.76
N VAL A 41 -1.09 12.84 -11.55
CA VAL A 41 -1.93 11.78 -10.95
C VAL A 41 -3.15 11.52 -11.83
N GLU A 42 -3.86 12.57 -12.25
CA GLU A 42 -5.01 12.45 -13.15
C GLU A 42 -4.64 11.91 -14.53
N PHE A 43 -3.48 12.32 -15.07
CA PHE A 43 -2.98 11.81 -16.33
C PHE A 43 -2.70 10.31 -16.24
N LEU A 44 -2.02 9.88 -15.17
CA LEU A 44 -1.70 8.48 -14.92
C LEU A 44 -2.95 7.63 -14.72
N GLN A 45 -3.95 8.17 -14.00
CA GLN A 45 -5.26 7.54 -13.83
C GLN A 45 -5.95 7.29 -15.18
N LYS A 46 -6.00 8.31 -16.05
CA LYS A 46 -6.59 8.21 -17.39
C LYS A 46 -5.84 7.20 -18.27
N TRP A 47 -4.51 7.23 -18.22
CA TRP A 47 -3.69 6.30 -18.98
C TRP A 47 -3.92 4.85 -18.53
N LEU A 48 -3.97 4.60 -17.21
CA LEU A 48 -4.26 3.28 -16.66
C LEU A 48 -5.69 2.82 -16.99
N ALA A 49 -6.70 3.68 -16.90
CA ALA A 49 -8.07 3.36 -17.28
C ALA A 49 -8.17 2.95 -18.76
N ALA A 50 -7.44 3.63 -19.65
CA ALA A 50 -7.41 3.32 -21.08
C ALA A 50 -6.69 2.00 -21.39
N ASN A 51 -5.67 1.65 -20.59
CA ASN A 51 -4.86 0.43 -20.79
C ASN A 51 -5.36 -0.79 -20.01
N MET A 52 -6.18 -0.60 -18.97
CA MET A 52 -6.85 -1.63 -18.17
C MET A 52 -7.71 -2.57 -19.03
N ALA A 53 -8.35 -2.06 -20.08
CA ALA A 53 -9.18 -2.86 -20.99
C ALA A 53 -8.39 -3.94 -21.76
N ILE A 54 -7.05 -3.86 -21.74
CA ILE A 54 -6.15 -4.69 -22.54
C ILE A 54 -5.26 -5.57 -21.63
N SER A 55 -5.19 -5.27 -20.33
CA SER A 55 -4.25 -5.90 -19.39
C SER A 55 -4.97 -6.59 -18.22
N ASP A 56 -4.94 -7.92 -18.20
CA ASP A 56 -5.44 -8.77 -17.09
C ASP A 56 -4.38 -8.93 -15.98
N GLN A 57 -3.59 -7.88 -15.78
CA GLN A 57 -2.46 -7.88 -14.85
C GLN A 57 -2.93 -7.39 -13.48
N PRO A 58 -2.86 -8.22 -12.43
CA PRO A 58 -3.26 -7.80 -11.08
C PRO A 58 -2.41 -6.64 -10.55
N MET A 59 -1.20 -6.45 -11.08
CA MET A 59 -0.31 -5.35 -10.72
C MET A 59 -0.82 -3.98 -11.21
N ILE A 60 -1.26 -3.91 -12.46
CA ILE A 60 -1.85 -2.69 -13.06
C ILE A 60 -3.17 -2.36 -12.36
N GLY A 61 -3.98 -3.38 -12.06
CA GLY A 61 -5.23 -3.21 -11.30
C GLY A 61 -5.00 -2.63 -9.91
N LYS A 62 -3.96 -3.07 -9.19
CA LYS A 62 -3.60 -2.51 -7.86
C LYS A 62 -3.13 -1.07 -7.95
N LEU A 63 -2.28 -0.72 -8.92
CA LEU A 63 -1.83 0.66 -9.13
C LEU A 63 -3.01 1.58 -9.49
N TYR A 64 -3.92 1.09 -10.34
CA TYR A 64 -5.12 1.83 -10.72
C TYR A 64 -6.06 2.06 -9.53
N ALA A 65 -6.29 1.04 -8.70
CA ALA A 65 -7.07 1.20 -7.47
C ALA A 65 -6.45 2.25 -6.55
N ARG A 66 -5.12 2.22 -6.38
CA ARG A 66 -4.39 3.19 -5.54
C ARG A 66 -4.54 4.62 -6.02
N ILE A 67 -4.46 4.85 -7.33
CA ILE A 67 -4.60 6.20 -7.89
C ILE A 67 -6.04 6.69 -7.79
N ASN A 68 -7.04 5.80 -7.91
CA ASN A 68 -8.42 6.18 -7.66
C ASN A 68 -8.67 6.53 -6.19
N ASP A 69 -8.01 5.85 -5.23
CA ASP A 69 -8.10 6.20 -3.81
C ASP A 69 -7.53 7.60 -3.54
N ILE A 70 -6.36 7.92 -4.12
CA ILE A 70 -5.73 9.26 -4.02
C ILE A 70 -6.62 10.34 -4.63
N LEU A 71 -7.36 10.02 -5.70
CA LEU A 71 -8.27 10.97 -6.35
C LEU A 71 -9.69 10.93 -5.77
N ALA A 72 -9.98 10.10 -4.76
CA ALA A 72 -11.33 9.87 -4.26
C ALA A 72 -11.93 11.10 -3.56
N ASP A 73 -11.09 11.91 -2.91
CA ASP A 73 -11.49 13.18 -2.30
C ASP A 73 -11.34 14.37 -3.25
N GLY A 74 -10.84 14.12 -4.46
CA GLY A 74 -10.62 15.10 -5.53
C GLY A 74 -9.32 15.90 -5.41
N VAL A 75 -8.45 15.62 -4.43
CA VAL A 75 -7.19 16.35 -4.23
C VAL A 75 -6.08 15.39 -3.84
N ALA A 76 -5.12 15.18 -4.73
CA ALA A 76 -3.88 14.49 -4.42
C ALA A 76 -2.98 15.39 -3.57
N ASP A 77 -2.89 15.10 -2.28
CA ASP A 77 -2.05 15.86 -1.37
C ASP A 77 -0.55 15.54 -1.52
N ALA A 78 0.32 16.29 -0.84
CA ALA A 78 1.76 16.13 -0.96
C ALA A 78 2.28 14.80 -0.37
N GLU A 79 1.61 14.25 0.66
CA GLU A 79 1.94 12.93 1.21
C GLU A 79 1.51 11.82 0.25
N GLU A 80 0.35 11.95 -0.38
CA GLU A 80 -0.17 11.01 -1.38
C GLU A 80 0.63 11.02 -2.69
N CYS A 81 1.02 12.20 -3.16
CA CYS A 81 1.89 12.37 -4.31
C CYS A 81 3.28 11.74 -4.07
N ALA A 82 3.83 11.91 -2.86
CA ALA A 82 5.10 11.28 -2.48
C ALA A 82 4.97 9.75 -2.38
N ASP A 83 3.83 9.24 -1.91
CA ASP A 83 3.53 7.80 -1.86
C ASP A 83 3.42 7.17 -3.25
N LEU A 84 2.72 7.85 -4.15
CA LEU A 84 2.60 7.42 -5.54
C LEU A 84 3.96 7.40 -6.23
N LEU A 85 4.81 8.39 -5.96
CA LEU A 85 6.17 8.48 -6.48
C LEU A 85 7.03 7.27 -6.05
N ASP A 86 6.97 6.89 -4.77
CA ASP A 86 7.67 5.71 -4.25
C ASP A 86 7.18 4.40 -4.91
N THR A 87 5.86 4.29 -5.08
CA THR A 87 5.23 3.16 -5.76
C THR A 87 5.69 3.05 -7.22
N LEU A 88 5.73 4.18 -7.94
CA LEU A 88 6.18 4.24 -9.34
C LEU A 88 7.68 3.97 -9.49
N ASN A 89 8.50 4.46 -8.56
CA ASN A 89 9.93 4.19 -8.56
C ASN A 89 10.22 2.70 -8.34
N SER A 90 9.52 2.07 -7.39
CA SER A 90 9.58 0.62 -7.15
C SER A 90 9.16 -0.19 -8.39
N PHE A 91 8.14 0.27 -9.11
CA PHE A 91 7.71 -0.32 -10.37
C PHE A 91 8.78 -0.19 -11.48
N SER A 92 9.44 0.96 -11.56
CA SER A 92 10.40 1.30 -12.62
C SER A 92 11.75 0.61 -12.50
N SER A 93 12.11 0.14 -11.30
CA SER A 93 13.40 -0.50 -11.02
C SER A 93 13.42 -2.00 -11.35
N ARG A 94 12.31 -2.59 -11.84
CA ARG A 94 12.13 -4.06 -12.02
C ARG A 94 12.29 -4.88 -10.72
N ASP A 95 12.44 -4.22 -9.57
CA ASP A 95 12.41 -4.80 -8.21
C ASP A 95 11.02 -5.32 -7.83
N PHE A 96 10.02 -5.09 -8.68
CA PHE A 96 8.71 -5.68 -8.54
C PHE A 96 8.73 -7.12 -9.08
N GLU A 97 9.41 -8.02 -8.36
CA GLU A 97 9.26 -9.45 -8.58
C GLU A 97 7.78 -9.83 -8.37
N LEU A 98 7.11 -10.12 -9.49
CA LEU A 98 5.81 -10.77 -9.59
C LEU A 98 5.86 -12.13 -8.86
N GLY A 99 5.74 -12.13 -7.54
CA GLY A 99 5.79 -13.39 -6.80
C GLY A 99 6.02 -13.31 -5.30
N GLU A 100 6.52 -12.20 -4.74
CA GLU A 100 6.62 -12.07 -3.28
C GLU A 100 5.30 -11.62 -2.66
N VAL A 101 4.28 -12.44 -2.91
CA VAL A 101 3.20 -12.65 -1.97
C VAL A 101 3.83 -13.21 -0.69
N MET A 102 3.67 -12.46 0.41
CA MET A 102 3.78 -12.93 1.79
C MET A 102 5.17 -13.27 2.31
N LYS A 103 5.99 -12.27 2.58
CA LYS A 103 6.93 -12.36 3.70
C LYS A 103 6.86 -11.14 4.60
N ALA A 104 5.98 -11.24 5.59
CA ALA A 104 5.93 -10.41 6.79
C ALA A 104 7.18 -10.52 7.70
N THR A 105 8.27 -11.13 7.23
CA THR A 105 9.38 -11.58 8.10
C THR A 105 10.35 -10.47 8.53
N THR A 106 10.20 -9.23 8.05
CA THR A 106 11.04 -8.09 8.50
C THR A 106 10.28 -7.02 9.29
N LEU A 107 8.97 -7.18 9.49
CA LEU A 107 8.18 -6.21 10.25
C LEU A 107 8.48 -6.31 11.75
N PRO A 108 8.62 -5.18 12.47
CA PRO A 108 8.95 -5.16 13.90
C PRO A 108 7.72 -5.44 14.78
N LEU A 109 6.97 -6.48 14.43
CA LEU A 109 5.79 -6.93 15.16
C LEU A 109 6.16 -7.37 16.58
N CYS A 110 5.22 -7.25 17.50
CA CYS A 110 5.38 -7.82 18.84
C CYS A 110 5.35 -9.36 18.76
N ASP A 111 6.38 -9.99 19.33
CA ASP A 111 6.48 -11.44 19.50
C ASP A 111 6.73 -11.75 20.99
N PRO A 112 5.84 -12.50 21.67
CA PRO A 112 4.62 -13.11 21.14
C PRO A 112 3.53 -12.08 20.79
N ALA A 113 2.67 -12.43 19.85
CA ALA A 113 1.57 -11.56 19.41
C ALA A 113 0.60 -11.28 20.58
N PRO A 114 0.37 -9.99 20.95
CA PRO A 114 -0.37 -9.65 22.15
C PRO A 114 -1.89 -9.74 21.94
N THR A 115 -2.64 -10.01 23.01
CA THR A 115 -4.10 -9.91 22.98
C THR A 115 -4.52 -8.45 22.84
N LEU A 116 -5.40 -8.16 21.87
CA LEU A 116 -5.88 -6.81 21.60
C LEU A 116 -7.17 -6.50 22.35
N GLY A 117 -7.23 -5.33 22.98
CA GLY A 117 -8.45 -4.73 23.53
C GLY A 117 -8.80 -3.45 22.78
N PHE A 118 -10.09 -3.17 22.59
CA PHE A 118 -10.55 -2.03 21.80
C PHE A 118 -10.99 -0.85 22.68
N ALA A 119 -11.74 -1.14 23.74
CA ALA A 119 -12.29 -0.11 24.64
C ALA A 119 -11.20 0.79 25.23
N GLN A 120 -11.39 2.11 25.13
CA GLN A 120 -10.50 3.14 25.67
C GLN A 120 -9.06 3.08 25.14
N ARG A 121 -8.81 2.38 24.02
CA ARG A 121 -7.48 2.28 23.40
C ARG A 121 -7.38 3.13 22.15
N ARG A 122 -6.21 3.71 21.94
CA ARG A 122 -5.86 4.45 20.73
C ARG A 122 -5.17 3.55 19.72
N TYR A 123 -5.76 3.47 18.54
CA TYR A 123 -5.24 2.77 17.38
C TYR A 123 -4.70 3.77 16.34
N CYS A 124 -3.64 3.36 15.66
CA CYS A 124 -3.12 4.02 14.47
C CYS A 124 -2.95 2.96 13.39
N PHE A 125 -3.29 3.31 12.15
CA PHE A 125 -3.20 2.43 10.99
C PHE A 125 -2.12 2.96 10.04
N THR A 126 -1.24 2.08 9.56
CA THR A 126 -0.21 2.43 8.57
C THR A 126 -0.14 1.35 7.48
N GLY A 127 0.09 1.77 6.23
CA GLY A 127 0.07 0.90 5.06
C GLY A 127 -1.32 0.77 4.40
N THR A 128 -1.44 -0.22 3.51
CA THR A 128 -2.65 -0.53 2.74
C THR A 128 -3.34 -1.74 3.35
N PHE A 129 -4.67 -1.72 3.47
CA PHE A 129 -5.42 -2.74 4.19
C PHE A 129 -6.23 -3.61 3.22
N ASN A 130 -6.25 -4.92 3.47
CA ASN A 130 -7.06 -5.88 2.72
C ASN A 130 -8.48 -6.04 3.31
N PHE A 131 -8.66 -5.65 4.58
CA PHE A 131 -9.94 -5.65 5.28
C PHE A 131 -10.93 -4.63 4.70
N GLY A 132 -10.42 -3.53 4.16
CA GLY A 132 -11.20 -2.43 3.58
C GLY A 132 -10.34 -1.17 3.48
N ASP A 133 -10.96 -0.05 3.15
CA ASP A 133 -10.28 1.25 3.25
C ASP A 133 -9.91 1.56 4.71
N ARG A 134 -9.00 2.52 4.92
CA ARG A 134 -8.56 2.91 6.26
C ARG A 134 -9.75 3.33 7.14
N LYS A 135 -10.75 3.97 6.56
CA LYS A 135 -11.94 4.46 7.25
C LYS A 135 -12.80 3.31 7.79
N ALA A 136 -12.91 2.21 7.07
CA ALA A 136 -13.57 1.00 7.51
C ALA A 136 -12.85 0.38 8.70
N CYS A 137 -11.51 0.29 8.65
CA CYS A 137 -10.71 -0.17 9.79
C CYS A 137 -10.91 0.71 11.04
N GLU A 138 -10.94 2.03 10.86
CA GLU A 138 -11.19 2.96 11.96
C GLU A 138 -12.61 2.84 12.52
N THR A 139 -13.60 2.66 11.64
CA THR A 139 -15.00 2.47 12.01
C THR A 139 -15.18 1.25 12.93
N GLU A 140 -14.52 0.13 12.61
CA GLU A 140 -14.57 -1.08 13.44
C GLU A 140 -13.97 -0.88 14.84
N VAL A 141 -12.89 -0.11 14.94
CA VAL A 141 -12.27 0.22 16.23
C VAL A 141 -13.18 1.14 17.05
N VAL A 142 -13.74 2.18 16.43
CA VAL A 142 -14.64 3.13 17.09
C VAL A 142 -15.92 2.43 17.55
N ALA A 143 -16.50 1.55 16.74
CA ALA A 143 -17.67 0.75 17.09
C ALA A 143 -17.44 -0.12 18.35
N ARG A 144 -16.19 -0.48 18.64
CA ARG A 144 -15.80 -1.27 19.83
C ARG A 144 -15.26 -0.40 20.97
N GLY A 145 -15.49 0.91 20.93
CA GLY A 145 -15.16 1.85 22.00
C GLY A 145 -13.69 2.31 22.03
N GLY A 146 -12.95 2.09 20.94
CA GLY A 146 -11.61 2.63 20.74
C GLY A 146 -11.62 4.01 20.07
N VAL A 147 -10.43 4.59 19.91
CA VAL A 147 -10.23 5.84 19.17
C VAL A 147 -9.13 5.68 18.13
N CYS A 148 -9.30 6.29 16.97
CA CYS A 148 -8.32 6.26 15.88
C CYS A 148 -7.64 7.63 15.72
N GLY A 149 -6.45 7.63 15.11
CA GLY A 149 -5.78 8.85 14.71
C GLY A 149 -4.31 8.65 14.37
N SER A 150 -3.60 9.75 14.15
CA SER A 150 -2.19 9.76 13.82
C SER A 150 -1.31 9.17 14.93
N LEU A 151 -0.14 8.68 14.54
CA LEU A 151 0.84 8.09 15.47
C LEU A 151 1.35 9.15 16.44
N THR A 152 1.02 8.99 17.72
CA THR A 152 1.50 9.80 18.84
C THR A 152 2.05 8.92 19.96
N GLN A 153 2.75 9.51 20.94
CA GLN A 153 3.21 8.80 22.14
C GLN A 153 2.07 8.20 22.99
N LYS A 154 0.82 8.66 22.79
CA LYS A 154 -0.38 8.12 23.46
C LYS A 154 -1.01 6.93 22.71
N THR A 155 -0.42 6.53 21.59
CA THR A 155 -0.93 5.42 20.77
C THR A 155 -0.66 4.10 21.48
N ASN A 156 -1.70 3.30 21.66
CA ASN A 156 -1.57 1.99 22.31
C ASN A 156 -1.26 0.89 21.29
N VAL A 157 -1.85 0.98 20.09
CA VAL A 157 -1.71 -0.05 19.05
C VAL A 157 -1.45 0.59 17.70
N LEU A 158 -0.36 0.18 17.05
CA LEU A 158 -0.09 0.41 15.63
C LEU A 158 -0.46 -0.87 14.87
N VAL A 159 -1.40 -0.74 13.94
CA VAL A 159 -1.77 -1.82 13.02
C VAL A 159 -1.10 -1.56 11.68
N ILE A 160 -0.34 -2.55 11.23
CA ILE A 160 0.39 -2.54 9.96
C ILE A 160 -0.41 -3.34 8.94
N GLY A 161 -0.89 -2.65 7.90
CA GLY A 161 -1.50 -3.26 6.72
C GLY A 161 -0.49 -4.03 5.85
N MET A 162 -0.95 -4.51 4.70
CA MET A 162 -0.11 -5.06 3.67
C MET A 162 0.83 -3.99 3.10
N TYR A 163 2.13 -4.28 3.13
CA TYR A 163 3.15 -3.54 2.41
C TYR A 163 3.49 -4.31 1.13
N ALA A 164 3.50 -3.64 0.00
CA ALA A 164 4.16 -4.15 -1.19
C ALA A 164 5.65 -3.79 -1.07
N THR A 165 6.51 -4.83 -1.04
CA THR A 165 7.98 -4.84 -1.07
C THR A 165 8.76 -4.54 0.23
N GLU A 166 9.99 -5.07 0.29
CA GLU A 166 10.96 -4.98 1.39
C GLU A 166 11.45 -3.55 1.69
N SER A 167 11.09 -2.58 0.84
CA SER A 167 11.51 -1.18 0.94
C SER A 167 10.74 -0.36 1.98
N TRP A 168 9.93 -1.00 2.84
CA TRP A 168 9.10 -0.28 3.82
C TRP A 168 9.89 0.70 4.67
N LYS A 169 11.18 0.47 4.95
CA LYS A 169 12.00 1.38 5.77
C LYS A 169 12.19 2.77 5.16
N HIS A 170 12.05 2.91 3.85
CA HIS A 170 12.30 4.16 3.13
C HIS A 170 11.03 4.88 2.68
N SER A 171 9.85 4.28 2.89
CA SER A 171 8.57 4.91 2.50
C SER A 171 7.94 5.76 3.62
N ALA A 172 6.97 6.60 3.26
CA ALA A 172 6.19 7.42 4.20
C ALA A 172 5.43 6.57 5.24
N PHE A 173 5.06 5.34 4.87
CA PHE A 173 4.48 4.37 5.82
C PHE A 173 5.55 3.78 6.74
N GLY A 174 6.78 3.66 6.25
CA GLY A 174 7.95 3.23 7.02
C GLY A 174 8.29 4.11 8.19
N THR A 175 8.22 5.43 7.99
CA THR A 175 8.55 6.40 9.03
C THR A 175 7.64 6.27 10.25
N LYS A 176 6.36 5.91 10.07
CA LYS A 176 5.46 5.59 11.19
C LYS A 176 5.87 4.31 11.91
N ILE A 177 6.30 3.26 11.18
CA ILE A 177 6.80 2.02 11.79
C ILE A 177 8.09 2.29 12.59
N VAL A 178 9.07 2.96 12.00
CA VAL A 178 10.34 3.32 12.67
C VAL A 178 10.08 4.12 13.94
N LYS A 179 9.23 5.15 13.85
CA LYS A 179 8.86 5.98 15.00
C LYS A 179 8.13 5.20 16.10
N ALA A 180 7.30 4.22 15.75
CA ALA A 180 6.66 3.34 16.72
C ALA A 180 7.67 2.39 17.41
N VAL A 181 8.68 1.93 16.67
CA VAL A 181 9.80 1.16 17.25
C VAL A 181 10.63 2.03 18.20
N ASP A 182 10.88 3.29 17.84
CA ASP A 182 11.58 4.24 18.72
C ASP A 182 10.80 4.49 20.01
N TYR A 183 9.48 4.67 19.92
CA TYR A 183 8.61 4.79 21.10
C TYR A 183 8.70 3.57 22.00
N ARG A 184 8.66 2.37 21.42
CA ARG A 184 8.82 1.11 22.16
C ARG A 184 10.18 1.03 22.85
N THR A 185 11.25 1.47 22.18
CA THR A 185 12.62 1.48 22.71
C THR A 185 12.80 2.52 23.82
N ALA A 186 12.07 3.64 23.74
CA ALA A 186 11.99 4.67 24.78
C ALA A 186 11.11 4.27 25.99
N GLY A 187 10.59 3.04 26.03
CA GLY A 187 9.76 2.53 27.13
C GLY A 187 8.28 2.92 27.05
N ILE A 188 7.83 3.50 25.94
CA ILE A 188 6.41 3.77 25.72
C ILE A 188 5.71 2.45 25.36
N PRO A 189 4.60 2.09 26.05
CA PRO A 189 3.91 0.83 25.83
C PRO A 189 3.03 0.89 24.56
N ILE A 190 3.69 0.82 23.41
CA ILE A 190 3.05 0.69 22.10
C ILE A 190 3.15 -0.74 21.59
N THR A 191 2.02 -1.27 21.15
CA THR A 191 1.89 -2.59 20.53
C THR A 191 1.94 -2.44 19.01
N ILE A 192 2.75 -3.25 18.33
CA ILE A 192 2.85 -3.25 16.87
C ILE A 192 2.38 -4.61 16.35
N VAL A 193 1.32 -4.62 15.54
CA VAL A 193 0.68 -5.85 15.06
C VAL A 193 0.38 -5.76 13.57
N SER A 194 0.26 -6.91 12.92
CA SER A 194 -0.23 -6.98 11.54
C SER A 194 -1.75 -6.81 11.49
N GLU A 195 -2.25 -6.39 10.33
CA GLU A 195 -3.68 -6.37 10.00
C GLU A 195 -4.32 -7.74 10.23
N GLU A 196 -3.67 -8.83 9.82
CA GLU A 196 -4.20 -10.18 9.99
C GLU A 196 -4.46 -10.49 11.47
N HIS A 197 -3.52 -10.13 12.35
CA HIS A 197 -3.69 -10.32 13.79
C HIS A 197 -4.80 -9.43 14.35
N TRP A 198 -4.87 -8.18 13.92
CA TRP A 198 -5.95 -7.26 14.30
C TRP A 198 -7.33 -7.76 13.87
N ALA A 199 -7.47 -8.20 12.62
CA ALA A 199 -8.74 -8.67 12.06
C ALA A 199 -9.27 -9.92 12.77
N ARG A 200 -8.39 -10.82 13.24
CA ARG A 200 -8.80 -11.97 14.07
C ARG A 200 -9.44 -11.57 15.40
N HIS A 201 -9.07 -10.41 15.95
CA HIS A 201 -9.60 -9.90 17.22
C HIS A 201 -10.90 -9.09 17.05
N LEU A 202 -11.39 -8.90 15.83
CA LEU A 202 -12.68 -8.26 15.58
C LEU A 202 -13.88 -9.20 15.75
N ARG A 203 -13.63 -10.52 15.83
CA ARG A 203 -14.62 -11.60 15.93
C ARG A 203 -14.90 -12.01 17.36
#